data_AF-A0A963XDI5-F1
#
_entry.id   AF-A0A963XDI5-F1
#
_cell.length_a   1.000
_cell.length_b   1.000
_cell.length_c   1.000
_cell.angle_alpha   90.00
_cell.angle_beta   90.00
_cell.angle_gamma   90.00
#
_symmetry.space_group_name_H-M   'P 1'
#
loop_
_entity.id
_entity.type
_entity.pdbx_description
1 polymer ?
#
loop_
_entity_poly.entity_id
_entity_poly.type
_entity_poly.pdbx_seq_one_letter_code
_entity_poly.pdbx_strand_id
1 'polypeptide(L)'
;MTQQKYTGRGRYAFHDKPPDGTGSEAYFTEFHVFYLAVGIKLLDAGFKQEEIVWYLRAARLSFEREYNRLERLGFPANDLVWEADTLGKDVAKRIDGYDDPTVFAVIFMVQLKELWSLAQWRKKDPIIIAPRFAYGFDNLRQPLANELPSGAFGCHLIEISMLAKKVSLAVQNAPVVRRGRPSAA
;
A
#
# COMPACT_ATOMS: atom_id res chain seq x y z
N MET A 1 19.83 -7.26 -0.99
CA MET A 1 18.92 -6.22 -1.50
C MET A 1 18.63 -6.50 -2.96
N THR A 2 17.42 -6.94 -3.30
CA THR A 2 17.04 -7.25 -4.68
C THR A 2 16.58 -5.96 -5.36
N GLN A 3 17.43 -5.36 -6.18
CA GLN A 3 17.07 -4.19 -6.98
C GLN A 3 16.17 -4.64 -8.14
N GLN A 4 14.89 -4.30 -8.10
CA GLN A 4 13.97 -4.62 -9.18
C GLN A 4 13.96 -3.44 -10.18
N LYS A 5 14.60 -3.63 -11.33
CA LYS A 5 14.66 -2.63 -12.40
C LYS A 5 13.36 -2.68 -13.21
N TYR A 6 12.48 -1.69 -13.03
CA TYR A 6 11.25 -1.58 -13.80
C TYR A 6 11.51 -0.81 -15.11
N THR A 7 11.20 -1.41 -16.27
CA THR A 7 11.46 -0.83 -17.61
C THR A 7 10.19 -0.76 -18.47
N GLY A 8 9.00 -0.74 -17.86
CA GLY A 8 7.72 -0.69 -18.57
C GLY A 8 7.19 0.74 -18.75
N ARG A 9 6.82 1.13 -19.98
CA ARG A 9 5.93 2.29 -20.20
C ARG A 9 4.57 1.99 -19.58
N GLY A 10 4.38 2.32 -18.31
CA GLY A 10 3.15 2.00 -17.58
C GLY A 10 1.94 2.73 -18.17
N ARG A 11 0.86 1.99 -18.47
CA ARG A 11 -0.42 2.58 -18.90
C ARG A 11 -1.39 2.85 -17.73
N TYR A 12 -1.40 2.05 -16.64
CA TYR A 12 -2.33 2.24 -15.51
C TYR A 12 -1.67 1.94 -14.14
N ALA A 13 -2.16 2.54 -13.06
CA ALA A 13 -1.67 2.31 -11.68
C ALA A 13 -2.57 1.35 -10.87
N PHE A 14 -3.86 1.32 -11.19
CA PHE A 14 -4.90 0.60 -10.44
C PHE A 14 -5.65 -0.46 -11.28
N HIS A 15 -5.16 -0.75 -12.50
CA HIS A 15 -5.78 -1.73 -13.39
C HIS A 15 -4.71 -2.61 -14.05
N ASP A 16 -5.01 -3.91 -14.15
CA ASP A 16 -4.15 -4.89 -14.83
C ASP A 16 -4.36 -4.91 -16.36
N LYS A 17 -5.53 -4.45 -16.83
CA LYS A 17 -5.88 -4.37 -18.26
C LYS A 17 -6.66 -3.09 -18.56
N PRO A 18 -6.55 -2.53 -19.79
CA PRO A 18 -7.44 -1.46 -20.21
C PRO A 18 -8.91 -1.94 -20.15
N PRO A 19 -9.86 -1.09 -19.76
CA PRO A 19 -11.28 -1.42 -19.79
C PRO A 19 -11.73 -1.75 -21.22
N ASP A 20 -12.62 -2.74 -21.37
CA ASP A 20 -13.18 -3.11 -22.67
C ASP A 20 -14.13 -2.00 -23.15
N GLY A 21 -13.67 -1.17 -24.10
CA GLY A 21 -14.46 -0.10 -24.71
C GLY A 21 -14.57 1.20 -23.90
N THR A 22 -15.35 2.15 -24.42
CA THR A 22 -15.71 3.39 -23.74
C THR A 22 -16.97 3.18 -22.92
N GLY A 23 -16.90 3.35 -21.59
CA GLY A 23 -18.05 3.25 -20.70
C GLY A 23 -18.22 1.90 -19.99
N SER A 24 -17.22 1.01 -20.03
CA SER A 24 -17.22 -0.19 -19.18
C SER A 24 -16.90 0.17 -17.74
N GLU A 25 -17.62 -0.48 -16.83
CA GLU A 25 -17.39 -0.34 -15.39
C GLU A 25 -16.01 -0.89 -15.04
N ALA A 26 -15.18 -0.03 -14.44
CA ALA A 26 -13.96 -0.44 -13.79
C ALA A 26 -14.32 -1.18 -12.50
N TYR A 27 -14.25 -2.51 -12.52
CA TYR A 27 -14.38 -3.31 -11.29
C TYR A 27 -13.12 -3.15 -10.45
N PHE A 28 -13.27 -2.63 -9.23
CA PHE A 28 -12.19 -2.54 -8.26
C PHE A 28 -12.29 -3.69 -7.27
N THR A 29 -11.20 -4.43 -7.11
CA THR A 29 -11.06 -5.42 -6.04
C THR A 29 -10.75 -4.70 -4.73
N GLU A 30 -10.91 -5.39 -3.59
CA GLU A 30 -10.49 -4.85 -2.29
C GLU A 30 -9.01 -4.44 -2.29
N PHE A 31 -8.14 -5.23 -2.95
CA PHE A 31 -6.74 -4.87 -3.18
C PHE A 31 -6.61 -3.54 -3.93
N HIS A 32 -7.39 -3.29 -4.99
CA HIS A 32 -7.32 -2.02 -5.71
C HIS A 32 -7.68 -0.82 -4.82
N VAL A 33 -8.68 -0.97 -3.95
CA VAL A 33 -9.07 0.07 -2.99
C VAL A 33 -7.99 0.27 -1.93
N PHE A 34 -7.38 -0.81 -1.43
CA PHE A 34 -6.25 -0.77 -0.50
C PHE A 34 -5.07 -0.02 -1.13
N TYR A 35 -4.79 -0.35 -2.39
CA TYR A 35 -3.70 0.24 -3.14
C TYR A 35 -3.91 1.72 -3.43
N LEU A 36 -5.15 2.10 -3.73
CA LEU A 36 -5.54 3.51 -3.83
C LEU A 36 -5.38 4.23 -2.48
N ALA A 37 -5.76 3.60 -1.37
CA ALA A 37 -5.64 4.19 -0.04
C ALA A 37 -4.16 4.44 0.34
N VAL A 38 -3.24 3.53 -0.02
CA VAL A 38 -1.79 3.77 0.10
C VAL A 38 -1.38 5.00 -0.71
N GLY A 39 -1.88 5.14 -1.94
CA GLY A 39 -1.65 6.32 -2.78
C GLY A 39 -2.14 7.63 -2.14
N ILE A 40 -3.32 7.62 -1.52
CA ILE A 40 -3.87 8.77 -0.79
C ILE A 40 -2.97 9.12 0.39
N LYS A 41 -2.50 8.13 1.17
CA LYS A 41 -1.56 8.37 2.28
C LYS A 41 -0.26 9.01 1.82
N LEU A 42 0.27 8.60 0.67
CA LEU A 42 1.44 9.24 0.07
C LEU A 42 1.13 10.67 -0.40
N LEU A 43 -0.06 10.92 -0.94
CA LEU A 43 -0.46 12.28 -1.32
C LEU A 43 -0.53 13.19 -0.08
N ASP A 44 -1.12 12.71 1.01
CA ASP A 44 -1.18 13.43 2.30
C ASP A 44 0.22 13.70 2.87
N ALA A 45 1.17 12.80 2.62
CA ALA A 45 2.57 12.96 2.99
C ALA A 45 3.36 13.93 2.07
N GLY A 46 2.70 14.56 1.09
CA GLY A 46 3.29 15.58 0.23
C GLY A 46 4.14 15.02 -0.91
N PHE A 47 3.88 13.80 -1.37
CA PHE A 47 4.43 13.28 -2.63
C PHE A 47 3.61 13.80 -3.82
N LYS A 48 4.25 14.01 -4.97
CA LYS A 48 3.54 14.41 -6.20
C LYS A 48 2.75 13.23 -6.75
N GLN A 49 1.61 13.50 -7.38
CA GLN A 49 0.79 12.45 -8.00
C GLN A 49 1.57 11.60 -9.02
N GLU A 50 2.45 12.22 -9.81
CA GLU A 50 3.32 11.48 -10.76
C GLU A 50 4.28 10.52 -10.04
N GLU A 51 4.92 10.95 -8.95
CA GLU A 51 5.83 10.15 -8.13
C GLU A 51 5.08 8.96 -7.53
N ILE A 52 3.88 9.22 -7.00
CA ILE A 52 3.00 8.19 -6.43
C ILE A 52 2.62 7.15 -7.47
N VAL A 53 2.19 7.57 -8.67
CA VAL A 53 1.80 6.63 -9.74
C VAL A 53 2.94 5.69 -10.11
N TRP A 54 4.15 6.23 -10.24
CA TRP A 54 5.30 5.41 -10.58
C TRP A 54 5.75 4.52 -9.44
N TYR A 55 5.75 5.04 -8.21
CA TYR A 55 6.00 4.25 -7.01
C TYR A 55 5.06 3.05 -6.93
N LEU A 56 3.76 3.31 -7.05
CA LEU A 56 2.73 2.29 -7.00
C LEU A 56 2.83 1.33 -8.20
N ARG A 57 3.34 1.73 -9.36
CA ARG A 57 3.59 0.75 -10.43
C ARG A 57 4.73 -0.20 -10.08
N ALA A 58 5.83 0.32 -9.55
CA ALA A 58 6.99 -0.47 -9.19
C ALA A 58 6.73 -1.38 -7.97
N ALA A 59 5.96 -0.90 -6.99
CA ALA A 59 5.71 -1.59 -5.73
C ALA A 59 4.50 -2.55 -5.75
N ARG A 60 3.74 -2.63 -6.87
CA ARG A 60 2.45 -3.34 -6.94
C ARG A 60 2.54 -4.76 -6.41
N LEU A 61 3.47 -5.56 -6.92
CA LEU A 61 3.62 -6.96 -6.53
C LEU A 61 3.98 -7.13 -5.04
N SER A 62 4.76 -6.20 -4.48
CA SER A 62 5.15 -6.24 -3.07
C SER A 62 3.94 -5.96 -2.17
N PHE A 63 3.16 -4.93 -2.48
CA PHE A 63 1.95 -4.62 -1.74
C PHE A 63 0.86 -5.67 -1.92
N GLU A 64 0.71 -6.24 -3.11
CA GLU A 64 -0.26 -7.31 -3.37
C GLU A 64 0.05 -8.58 -2.57
N ARG A 65 1.32 -8.96 -2.50
CA ARG A 65 1.76 -10.10 -1.68
C ARG A 65 1.45 -9.87 -0.20
N GLU A 66 1.77 -8.69 0.33
CA GLU A 66 1.48 -8.38 1.73
C GLU A 66 -0.01 -8.26 2.01
N TYR A 67 -0.78 -7.63 1.12
CA TYR A 67 -2.23 -7.57 1.24
C TYR A 67 -2.84 -8.98 1.32
N ASN A 68 -2.45 -9.87 0.40
CA ASN A 68 -2.92 -11.25 0.40
C ASN A 68 -2.46 -12.03 1.65
N ARG A 69 -1.24 -11.75 2.17
CA ARG A 69 -0.75 -12.34 3.41
C ARG A 69 -1.62 -11.91 4.58
N LEU A 70 -1.88 -10.61 4.69
CA LEU A 70 -2.70 -10.01 5.73
C LEU A 70 -4.14 -10.53 5.73
N GLU A 71 -4.76 -10.64 4.55
CA GLU A 71 -6.11 -11.21 4.40
C GLU A 71 -6.18 -12.67 4.87
N ARG A 72 -5.18 -13.50 4.51
CA ARG A 72 -5.14 -14.93 4.92
C ARG A 72 -4.99 -15.12 6.42
N LEU A 73 -4.31 -14.21 7.10
CA LEU A 73 -4.11 -14.28 8.55
C LEU A 73 -5.43 -14.10 9.31
N GLY A 74 -6.43 -13.51 8.65
CA GLY A 74 -7.74 -13.25 9.22
C GLY A 74 -7.62 -12.11 10.22
N PHE A 75 -7.95 -10.90 9.79
CA PHE A 75 -8.13 -9.81 10.73
C PHE A 75 -9.27 -10.17 11.68
N PRO A 76 -9.14 -10.01 13.00
CA PRO A 76 -10.25 -10.25 13.90
C PRO A 76 -11.38 -9.28 13.53
N ALA A 77 -12.47 -9.86 13.02
CA ALA A 77 -13.71 -9.15 12.73
C ALA A 77 -14.43 -8.91 14.06
N ASN A 78 -13.93 -7.96 14.85
CA ASN A 78 -14.69 -7.07 15.71
C ASN A 78 -13.75 -6.24 16.57
N ASP A 79 -14.27 -5.08 16.94
CA ASP A 79 -13.78 -4.11 17.89
C ASP A 79 -12.66 -3.18 17.43
N LEU A 80 -13.08 -1.93 17.22
CA LEU A 80 -12.29 -0.70 17.21
C LEU A 80 -11.62 -0.41 18.56
N VAL A 81 -11.59 -1.37 19.47
CA VAL A 81 -10.94 -1.28 20.77
C VAL A 81 -9.74 -2.21 20.71
N TRP A 82 -8.54 -1.62 20.61
CA TRP A 82 -7.32 -2.26 21.08
C TRP A 82 -7.42 -2.40 22.60
N GLU A 83 -8.34 -3.24 23.09
CA GLU A 83 -8.24 -3.77 24.44
C GLU A 83 -7.14 -4.81 24.36
N ALA A 84 -5.94 -4.39 24.75
CA ALA A 84 -4.69 -5.11 24.64
C ALA A 84 -4.66 -6.49 25.33
N ASP A 85 -5.78 -6.95 25.91
CA ASP A 85 -5.78 -8.03 26.89
C ASP A 85 -6.48 -9.33 26.46
N THR A 86 -7.43 -9.30 25.53
CA THR A 86 -8.30 -10.48 25.29
C THR A 86 -8.23 -11.09 23.88
N LEU A 87 -7.87 -10.33 22.84
CA LEU A 87 -7.81 -10.85 21.47
C LEU A 87 -6.40 -10.86 20.84
N GLY A 88 -5.44 -10.17 21.47
CA GLY A 88 -4.08 -10.00 20.94
C GLY A 88 -3.31 -11.30 20.76
N LYS A 89 -3.54 -12.31 21.62
CA LYS A 89 -2.67 -13.50 21.68
C LYS A 89 -2.82 -14.46 20.49
N ASP A 90 -4.02 -14.63 19.93
CA ASP A 90 -4.26 -15.62 18.87
C ASP A 90 -4.00 -15.08 17.47
N VAL A 91 -4.26 -13.79 17.22
CA VAL A 91 -3.96 -13.14 15.94
C VAL A 91 -2.48 -12.85 15.83
N ALA A 92 -1.86 -12.40 16.92
CA ALA A 92 -0.44 -12.14 16.93
C ALA A 92 0.38 -13.43 16.74
N LYS A 93 0.04 -14.53 17.44
CA LYS A 93 0.65 -15.84 17.19
C LYS A 93 0.55 -16.32 15.73
N ARG A 94 -0.43 -15.85 14.96
CA ARG A 94 -0.61 -16.24 13.55
C ARG A 94 0.29 -15.45 12.60
N ILE A 95 0.67 -14.21 12.93
CA ILE A 95 1.60 -13.44 12.10
C ILE A 95 3.02 -13.91 12.41
N ASP A 96 3.44 -15.03 11.82
CA ASP A 96 4.83 -15.54 11.84
C ASP A 96 5.51 -15.55 13.23
N GLY A 97 4.76 -15.70 14.32
CA GLY A 97 5.27 -15.75 15.69
C GLY A 97 5.50 -14.39 16.36
N TYR A 98 4.91 -13.30 15.87
CA TYR A 98 5.03 -11.97 16.47
C TYR A 98 3.84 -11.63 17.37
N ASP A 99 4.08 -11.22 18.61
CA ASP A 99 3.03 -10.79 19.55
C ASP A 99 2.33 -9.46 19.18
N ASP A 100 2.78 -8.80 18.12
CA ASP A 100 2.19 -7.58 17.56
C ASP A 100 1.74 -7.81 16.09
N PRO A 101 0.43 -7.74 15.79
CA PRO A 101 -0.10 -7.98 14.45
C PRO A 101 0.08 -6.81 13.49
N THR A 102 0.67 -5.70 13.95
CA THR A 102 0.81 -4.48 13.15
C THR A 102 1.83 -4.69 12.02
N VAL A 103 1.53 -4.20 10.82
CA VAL A 103 2.48 -4.24 9.70
C VAL A 103 2.64 -2.85 9.13
N PHE A 104 3.88 -2.38 9.05
CA PHE A 104 4.24 -1.08 8.52
C PHE A 104 4.94 -1.20 7.18
N ALA A 105 4.49 -0.44 6.18
CA ALA A 105 5.26 -0.15 4.98
C ALA A 105 6.17 1.05 5.26
N VAL A 106 7.48 0.83 5.15
CA VAL A 106 8.53 1.84 5.29
C VAL A 106 8.96 2.32 3.91
N ILE A 107 8.76 3.61 3.65
CA ILE A 107 8.94 4.24 2.34
C ILE A 107 9.93 5.40 2.48
N PHE A 108 11.07 5.36 1.79
CA PHE A 108 12.12 6.37 1.93
C PHE A 108 11.93 7.55 0.97
N MET A 109 11.88 8.79 1.50
CA MET A 109 11.50 9.99 0.74
C MET A 109 12.58 10.45 -0.25
N VAL A 110 13.87 10.40 0.12
CA VAL A 110 15.01 10.76 -0.75
C VAL A 110 14.94 10.04 -2.10
N GLN A 111 14.55 8.77 -2.07
CA GLN A 111 14.52 7.92 -3.26
C GLN A 111 13.42 8.31 -4.24
N LEU A 112 12.36 8.96 -3.78
CA LEU A 112 11.22 9.34 -4.60
C LEU A 112 11.27 10.79 -5.08
N LYS A 113 11.87 11.71 -4.31
CA LYS A 113 11.95 13.14 -4.71
C LYS A 113 13.24 13.48 -5.49
N GLU A 114 14.38 12.91 -5.09
CA GLU A 114 15.67 13.25 -5.70
C GLU A 114 16.01 12.40 -6.93
N LEU A 115 15.82 11.07 -6.84
CA LEU A 115 16.06 10.18 -7.99
C LEU A 115 15.08 10.46 -9.14
N TRP A 116 13.88 10.94 -8.82
CA TRP A 116 12.88 11.37 -9.78
C TRP A 116 13.34 12.57 -10.61
N SER A 117 13.81 13.60 -9.92
CA SER A 117 14.34 14.82 -10.53
C SER A 117 15.55 14.49 -11.44
N LEU A 118 16.44 13.61 -10.99
CA LEU A 118 17.60 13.15 -11.77
C LEU A 118 17.21 12.29 -12.99
N ALA A 119 16.19 11.44 -12.86
CA ALA A 119 15.69 10.58 -13.93
C ALA A 119 15.06 11.41 -15.07
N GLN A 120 14.24 12.40 -14.72
CA GLN A 120 13.65 13.35 -15.68
C GLN A 120 14.74 14.08 -16.49
N TRP A 121 15.78 14.58 -15.82
CA TRP A 121 16.91 15.26 -16.48
C TRP A 121 17.68 14.34 -17.43
N ARG A 122 17.83 13.06 -17.08
CA ARG A 122 18.61 12.09 -17.87
C ARG A 122 17.78 11.29 -18.88
N LYS A 123 16.48 11.56 -19.01
CA LYS A 123 15.52 10.75 -19.80
C LYS A 123 15.63 9.24 -19.50
N LYS A 124 15.91 8.89 -18.25
CA LYS A 124 15.98 7.49 -17.78
C LYS A 124 14.76 7.20 -16.92
N ASP A 125 14.37 5.94 -16.85
CA ASP A 125 13.35 5.53 -15.88
C ASP A 125 13.92 5.69 -14.45
N PRO A 126 13.13 6.22 -13.51
CA PRO A 126 13.56 6.39 -12.13
C PRO A 126 13.76 5.04 -11.46
N ILE A 127 14.83 4.92 -10.67
CA ILE A 127 15.06 3.73 -9.85
C ILE A 127 14.16 3.86 -8.62
N ILE A 128 13.13 3.02 -8.57
CA ILE A 128 12.22 2.95 -7.44
C ILE A 128 12.53 1.70 -6.63
N ILE A 129 12.78 1.89 -5.34
CA ILE A 129 12.99 0.80 -4.41
C ILE A 129 11.64 0.42 -3.80
N ALA A 130 11.35 -0.88 -3.80
CA ALA A 130 10.14 -1.42 -3.19
C ALA A 130 10.05 -1.04 -1.69
N PRO A 131 8.84 -0.91 -1.13
CA PRO A 131 8.66 -0.72 0.30
C PRO A 131 9.35 -1.84 1.08
N ARG A 132 9.87 -1.51 2.26
CA ARG A 132 10.19 -2.52 3.27
C ARG A 132 8.97 -2.71 4.16
N PHE A 133 8.70 -3.94 4.55
CA PHE A 133 7.64 -4.25 5.50
C PHE A 133 8.26 -4.62 6.84
N ALA A 134 7.80 -3.95 7.90
CA ALA A 134 8.17 -4.23 9.28
C ALA A 134 6.96 -4.81 10.02
N TYR A 135 7.18 -5.91 10.73
CA TYR A 135 6.13 -6.66 11.44
C TYR A 135 6.22 -6.37 12.93
N GLY A 136 5.29 -5.57 13.42
CA GLY A 136 5.26 -5.07 14.78
C GLY A 136 6.26 -3.94 15.05
N PHE A 137 6.08 -3.26 16.18
CA PHE A 137 6.91 -2.14 16.59
C PHE A 137 8.38 -2.53 16.84
N ASP A 138 8.63 -3.71 17.39
CA ASP A 138 10.00 -4.15 17.70
C ASP A 138 10.83 -4.32 16.42
N ASN A 139 10.24 -4.89 15.37
CA ASN A 139 10.92 -5.04 14.08
C ASN A 139 10.89 -3.77 13.24
N LEU A 140 10.14 -2.73 13.62
CA LEU A 140 10.20 -1.42 12.99
C LEU A 140 11.49 -0.67 13.40
N ARG A 141 12.00 -0.92 14.61
CA ARG A 141 13.18 -0.24 15.14
C ARG A 141 14.43 -0.46 14.28
N GLN A 142 14.65 -1.69 13.81
CA GLN A 142 15.86 -2.04 13.06
C GLN A 142 15.92 -1.37 11.66
N PRO A 143 14.87 -1.40 10.82
CA PRO A 143 14.81 -0.63 9.58
C PRO A 143 15.02 0.86 9.78
N LEU A 144 14.44 1.45 10.83
CA LEU A 144 14.63 2.87 11.14
C LEU A 144 16.07 3.17 11.56
N ALA A 145 16.62 2.37 12.47
CA ALA A 145 17.97 2.55 12.99
C ALA A 145 19.07 2.34 11.93
N ASN A 146 18.86 1.49 10.94
CA ASN A 146 19.85 1.26 9.88
C ASN A 146 19.85 2.36 8.81
N GLU A 147 18.72 3.02 8.59
CA GLU A 147 18.51 3.87 7.42
C GLU A 147 18.49 5.36 7.79
N LEU A 148 17.97 5.73 8.97
CA LEU A 148 17.92 7.13 9.42
C LEU A 148 19.30 7.75 9.72
N PRO A 149 20.27 7.05 10.35
CA PRO A 149 21.59 7.64 10.63
C PRO A 149 22.45 7.85 9.38
N SER A 150 22.11 7.18 8.28
CA SER A 150 22.88 7.16 7.02
C SER A 150 22.66 8.39 6.14
N GLY A 151 21.99 9.44 6.65
CA GLY A 151 21.64 10.63 5.89
C GLY A 151 20.43 10.45 4.97
N ALA A 152 19.63 9.39 5.16
CA ALA A 152 18.33 9.29 4.48
C ALA A 152 17.40 10.36 5.05
N PHE A 153 17.21 11.46 4.30
CA PHE A 153 16.23 12.50 4.61
C PHE A 153 14.81 11.89 4.62
N GLY A 154 14.32 11.52 5.80
CA GLY A 154 12.93 11.13 6.05
C GLY A 154 12.49 9.79 5.47
N CYS A 155 11.90 8.96 6.31
CA CYS A 155 11.04 7.86 5.87
C CYS A 155 9.58 8.18 6.21
N HIS A 156 8.67 7.77 5.34
CA HIS A 156 7.24 7.75 5.62
C HIS A 156 6.84 6.33 6.02
N LEU A 157 6.04 6.23 7.08
CA LEU A 157 5.53 4.98 7.63
C LEU A 157 4.03 4.93 7.38
N ILE A 158 3.58 3.86 6.74
CA ILE A 158 2.16 3.59 6.55
C ILE A 158 1.84 2.29 7.26
N GLU A 159 0.97 2.34 8.26
CA GLU A 159 0.41 1.11 8.84
C GLU A 159 -0.55 0.46 7.84
N ILE A 160 -0.14 -0.66 7.25
CA ILE A 160 -0.89 -1.33 6.17
C ILE A 160 -1.85 -2.40 6.68
N SER A 161 -1.62 -2.96 7.86
CA SER A 161 -2.48 -3.97 8.50
C SER A 161 -3.88 -3.44 8.76
N MET A 162 -4.00 -2.36 9.55
CA MET A 162 -5.32 -1.76 9.80
C MET A 162 -5.90 -1.08 8.57
N LEU A 163 -5.05 -0.61 7.64
CA LEU A 163 -5.51 -0.04 6.38
C LEU A 163 -6.22 -1.10 5.52
N ALA A 164 -5.60 -2.26 5.34
CA ALA A 164 -6.20 -3.39 4.63
C ALA A 164 -7.53 -3.78 5.27
N LYS A 165 -7.56 -4.00 6.61
CA LYS A 165 -8.79 -4.31 7.34
C LYS A 165 -9.91 -3.29 7.11
N LYS A 166 -9.60 -2.00 7.26
CA LYS A 166 -10.60 -0.92 7.09
C LYS A 166 -11.14 -0.88 5.68
N VAL A 167 -10.29 -1.12 4.69
CA VAL A 167 -10.70 -1.19 3.29
C VAL A 167 -11.58 -2.40 3.02
N SER A 168 -11.18 -3.61 3.43
CA SER A 168 -11.95 -4.83 3.23
C SER A 168 -13.34 -4.69 3.85
N LEU A 169 -13.42 -4.18 5.09
CA LEU A 169 -14.71 -3.92 5.76
C LEU A 169 -15.54 -2.85 5.05
N ALA A 170 -14.92 -1.76 4.59
CA ALA A 170 -15.63 -0.69 3.88
C ALA A 170 -16.18 -1.16 2.54
N VAL A 171 -15.43 -1.99 1.81
CA VAL A 171 -15.84 -2.55 0.52
C VAL A 171 -16.97 -3.57 0.70
N GLN A 172 -16.87 -4.45 1.70
CA GLN A 172 -17.91 -5.45 2.01
C GLN A 172 -19.23 -4.82 2.42
N ASN A 173 -19.19 -3.69 3.14
CA ASN A 173 -20.38 -2.96 3.58
C ASN A 173 -20.80 -1.84 2.60
N ALA A 174 -20.08 -1.65 1.50
CA ALA A 174 -20.40 -0.58 0.56
C ALA A 174 -21.75 -0.86 -0.11
N PRO A 175 -22.65 0.13 -0.18
CA PRO A 175 -23.90 -0.05 -0.90
C PRO A 175 -23.62 -0.28 -2.38
N VAL A 176 -24.34 -1.23 -2.99
CA VAL A 176 -24.27 -1.46 -4.44
C VAL A 176 -24.91 -0.27 -5.14
N VAL A 177 -24.08 0.63 -5.68
CA VAL A 177 -24.56 1.77 -6.47
C VAL A 177 -24.85 1.29 -7.89
N ARG A 178 -26.13 1.11 -8.23
CA ARG A 178 -26.56 0.92 -9.62
C ARG A 178 -26.52 2.27 -10.33
N ARG A 179 -25.55 2.50 -11.21
CA ARG A 179 -25.56 3.69 -12.09
C ARG A 179 -26.40 3.41 -13.34
N GLY A 180 -27.42 4.22 -13.53
CA GLY A 180 -28.31 4.22 -14.70
C GLY A 180 -29.27 5.40 -14.60
N ARG A 181 -29.74 5.92 -15.74
CA ARG A 181 -30.78 6.96 -15.75
C ARG A 181 -32.03 6.38 -15.04
N PRO A 182 -32.66 7.09 -14.09
CA PRO A 182 -33.95 6.65 -13.57
C PRO A 182 -34.88 6.42 -14.77
N SER A 183 -35.41 5.21 -14.90
CA SER A 183 -36.52 4.98 -15.82
C SER A 183 -37.67 5.84 -15.30
N ALA A 184 -38.04 6.88 -16.06
CA ALA A 184 -39.27 7.60 -15.78
C ALA A 184 -40.41 6.58 -15.77
N ALA A 185 -41.10 6.47 -14.64
CA ALA A 185 -42.40 5.83 -14.55
C ALA A 185 -43.47 6.79 -15.07
#